data_AF-M0GR74-F1
#
_entry.id   AF-M0GR74-F1
#
_cell.length_a   1.000
_cell.length_b   1.000
_cell.length_c   1.000
_cell.angle_alpha   90.00
_cell.angle_beta   90.00
_cell.angle_gamma   90.00
#
_symmetry.space_group_name_H-M   'P 1'
#
loop_
_entity.id
_entity.type
_entity.pdbx_description
1 polymer ?
#
loop_
_entity_poly.entity_id
_entity_poly.type
_entity_poly.pdbx_seq_one_letter_code
_entity_poly.pdbx_strand_id
1 'polypeptide(L)'
;MVALSLSGVVAADSGTAIDHAGDELTLDAVDGEHVHGTTPFAPGTLIGVRVKSVGDTHPFLVSKAVRVGENGSFDVTFDLSEMAQLRGGPVQVSVRRDQQPIYEENATLVTYDMPENSTLTPDIRDAATAETTSASTATTADASSGIDVPGFGAGVGVAALLVASFVAARGL
;
A
#
# COMPACT_ATOMS: atom_id res chain seq x y z
N MET A 1 -37.53 0.68 -29.75
CA MET A 1 -37.45 0.32 -28.33
C MET A 1 -36.07 -0.28 -28.11
N VAL A 2 -35.10 0.55 -27.70
CA VAL A 2 -33.71 0.14 -27.54
C VAL A 2 -33.55 -0.27 -26.07
N ALA A 3 -33.22 -1.53 -25.83
CA ALA A 3 -32.91 -2.04 -24.49
C ALA A 3 -31.53 -1.50 -24.08
N LEU A 4 -31.49 -0.68 -23.03
CA LEU A 4 -30.24 -0.32 -22.38
C LEU A 4 -29.74 -1.55 -21.60
N SER A 5 -28.65 -2.14 -22.06
CA SER A 5 -27.91 -3.14 -21.29
C SER A 5 -27.20 -2.44 -20.13
N LEU A 6 -27.83 -2.44 -18.95
CA LEU A 6 -27.20 -2.09 -17.68
C LEU A 6 -26.29 -3.24 -17.26
N SER A 7 -25.06 -3.28 -17.77
CA SER A 7 -24.04 -4.20 -17.27
C SER A 7 -23.47 -3.62 -15.97
N GLY A 8 -23.96 -4.12 -14.85
CA GLY A 8 -23.19 -4.26 -13.62
C GLY A 8 -22.97 -3.03 -12.75
N VAL A 9 -24.05 -2.40 -12.25
CA VAL A 9 -23.97 -1.76 -10.92
C VAL A 9 -24.67 -2.71 -9.94
N VAL A 10 -23.88 -3.49 -9.21
CA VAL A 10 -24.39 -4.11 -7.98
C VAL A 10 -24.59 -2.95 -7.01
N ALA A 11 -25.85 -2.69 -6.66
CA ALA A 11 -26.36 -1.62 -5.79
C ALA A 11 -25.31 -0.90 -4.92
N ALA A 12 -24.89 0.29 -5.38
CA ALA A 12 -24.43 1.37 -4.51
C ALA A 12 -25.64 1.90 -3.70
N ASP A 13 -26.10 1.13 -2.69
CA ASP A 13 -27.07 1.63 -1.71
C ASP A 13 -26.39 2.03 -0.38
N SER A 14 -25.12 1.65 -0.23
CA SER A 14 -24.19 2.32 0.67
C SER A 14 -23.82 3.63 -0.01
N GLY A 15 -24.10 4.82 0.54
CA GLY A 15 -23.70 6.12 -0.03
C GLY A 15 -22.18 6.36 -0.12
N THR A 16 -21.39 5.29 -0.23
CA THR A 16 -19.95 5.23 -0.42
C THR A 16 -19.66 5.13 -1.91
N ALA A 17 -18.76 5.97 -2.40
CA ALA A 17 -18.31 5.99 -3.78
C ALA A 17 -16.80 6.32 -3.84
N ILE A 18 -16.13 5.82 -4.87
CA ILE A 18 -14.75 6.18 -5.21
C ILE A 18 -14.81 7.17 -6.38
N ASP A 19 -14.04 8.25 -6.28
CA ASP A 19 -13.95 9.26 -7.32
C ASP A 19 -12.89 8.82 -8.35
N HIS A 20 -13.25 8.78 -9.64
CA HIS A 20 -12.34 8.43 -10.72
C HIS A 20 -12.56 9.29 -11.96
N ALA A 21 -11.50 9.43 -12.77
CA ALA A 21 -11.59 10.09 -14.06
C ALA A 21 -12.11 9.09 -15.11
N GLY A 22 -13.12 9.48 -15.89
CA GLY A 22 -13.68 8.66 -16.96
C GLY A 22 -14.77 7.68 -16.50
N ASP A 23 -15.00 6.64 -17.30
CA ASP A 23 -16.09 5.68 -17.09
C ASP A 23 -15.74 4.52 -16.15
N GLU A 24 -14.45 4.27 -15.90
CA GLU A 24 -13.95 3.18 -15.04
C GLU A 24 -12.79 3.67 -14.16
N LEU A 25 -12.70 3.15 -12.94
CA LEU A 25 -11.55 3.37 -12.06
C LEU A 25 -10.28 2.78 -12.67
N THR A 26 -9.26 3.61 -12.84
CA THR A 26 -7.94 3.22 -13.34
C THR A 26 -6.91 3.52 -12.26
N LEU A 27 -5.99 2.58 -12.02
CA LEU A 27 -4.91 2.73 -11.04
C LEU A 27 -3.56 2.59 -11.76
N ASP A 28 -2.66 3.54 -11.55
CA ASP A 28 -1.30 3.42 -12.04
C ASP A 28 -0.41 2.67 -11.03
N ALA A 29 0.42 1.76 -11.53
CA ALA A 29 1.37 1.01 -10.70
C ALA A 29 2.60 1.86 -10.36
N VAL A 30 2.38 2.96 -9.63
CA VAL A 30 3.39 3.90 -9.13
C VAL A 30 3.45 3.88 -7.61
N ASP A 31 4.52 4.44 -7.06
CA ASP A 31 4.46 4.90 -5.69
C ASP A 31 3.52 6.11 -5.60
N GLY A 32 2.81 6.24 -4.48
CA GLY A 32 2.00 7.43 -4.25
C GLY A 32 0.65 7.44 -4.99
N GLU A 33 0.16 6.30 -5.50
CA GLU A 33 -1.15 6.23 -6.17
C GLU A 33 -2.28 6.65 -5.21
N HIS A 34 -3.09 7.63 -5.61
CA HIS A 34 -4.15 8.20 -4.76
C HIS A 34 -5.52 7.65 -5.13
N VAL A 35 -6.23 7.13 -4.13
CA VAL A 35 -7.65 6.77 -4.25
C VAL A 35 -8.46 7.68 -3.36
N HIS A 36 -9.30 8.51 -4.00
CA HIS A 36 -10.22 9.42 -3.35
C HIS A 36 -11.64 8.88 -3.37
N GLY A 37 -12.44 9.26 -2.39
CA GLY A 37 -13.85 8.94 -2.41
C GLY A 37 -14.64 9.60 -1.30
N THR A 38 -15.93 9.30 -1.28
CA THR A 38 -16.88 9.79 -0.28
C THR A 38 -17.63 8.64 0.36
N THR A 39 -18.07 8.82 1.60
CA THR A 39 -18.77 7.80 2.38
C THR A 39 -19.71 8.45 3.39
N PRO A 40 -20.85 7.83 3.76
CA PRO A 40 -21.84 8.44 4.65
C PRO A 40 -21.47 8.29 6.13
N PHE A 41 -20.24 7.86 6.44
CA PHE A 41 -19.81 7.65 7.82
C PHE A 41 -19.31 8.95 8.45
N ALA A 42 -19.42 9.00 9.79
CA ALA A 42 -18.96 10.15 10.54
C ALA A 42 -17.44 10.35 10.39
N PRO A 43 -16.97 11.61 10.43
CA PRO A 43 -15.54 11.92 10.49
C PRO A 43 -14.85 11.18 11.65
N GLY A 44 -13.62 10.74 11.43
CA GLY A 44 -12.83 9.92 12.37
C GLY A 44 -13.14 8.42 12.32
N THR A 45 -14.17 7.99 11.60
CA THR A 45 -14.45 6.55 11.39
C THR A 45 -13.28 5.89 10.66
N LEU A 46 -12.80 4.75 11.16
CA LEU A 46 -11.76 3.98 10.48
C LEU A 46 -12.40 3.09 9.40
N ILE A 47 -11.94 3.25 8.17
CA ILE A 47 -12.30 2.41 7.03
C ILE A 47 -11.03 1.80 6.43
N GLY A 48 -11.16 0.65 5.76
CA GLY A 48 -10.09 0.01 5.03
C GLY A 48 -10.37 0.04 3.54
N VAL A 49 -9.44 0.57 2.75
CA VAL A 49 -9.48 0.44 1.28
C VAL A 49 -8.56 -0.70 0.90
N ARG A 50 -9.00 -1.56 -0.01
CA ARG A 50 -8.28 -2.75 -0.43
C ARG A 50 -8.33 -2.91 -1.93
N VAL A 51 -7.17 -3.05 -2.54
CA VAL A 51 -6.98 -3.40 -3.95
C VAL A 51 -6.57 -4.88 -4.02
N LYS A 52 -7.24 -5.65 -4.87
CA LYS A 52 -7.00 -7.08 -5.05
C LYS A 52 -6.94 -7.41 -6.54
N SER A 53 -5.96 -8.20 -6.97
CA SER A 53 -5.94 -8.72 -8.34
C SER A 53 -7.14 -9.60 -8.66
N VAL A 54 -7.61 -9.55 -9.90
CA VAL A 54 -8.57 -10.52 -10.44
C VAL A 54 -7.83 -11.56 -11.29
N GLY A 55 -8.08 -12.84 -11.02
CA GLY A 55 -7.42 -13.98 -11.68
C GLY A 55 -6.18 -14.48 -10.92
N ASP A 56 -5.53 -15.49 -11.51
CA ASP A 56 -4.50 -16.30 -10.83
C ASP A 56 -3.07 -16.05 -11.33
N THR A 57 -2.89 -15.25 -12.39
CA THR A 57 -1.59 -15.06 -13.05
C THR A 57 -0.56 -14.41 -12.12
N HIS A 58 -0.97 -13.40 -11.35
CA HIS A 58 -0.14 -12.74 -10.34
C HIS A 58 -1.03 -12.28 -9.18
N PRO A 59 -1.32 -13.16 -8.20
CA PRO A 59 -2.22 -12.82 -7.11
C PRO A 59 -1.55 -11.82 -6.15
N PHE A 60 -2.20 -10.68 -5.93
CA PHE A 60 -1.78 -9.71 -4.93
C PHE A 60 -2.96 -9.12 -4.17
N LEU A 61 -2.67 -8.57 -3.00
CA LEU A 61 -3.63 -7.88 -2.15
C LEU A 61 -2.90 -6.77 -1.40
N VAL A 62 -3.31 -5.54 -1.64
CA VAL A 62 -2.82 -4.36 -0.92
C VAL A 62 -3.99 -3.76 -0.15
N SER A 63 -3.79 -3.44 1.12
CA SER A 63 -4.83 -2.81 1.93
C SER A 63 -4.25 -1.73 2.83
N LYS A 64 -4.97 -0.61 2.92
CA LYS A 64 -4.65 0.52 3.77
C LYS A 64 -5.87 0.89 4.59
N ALA A 65 -5.62 1.24 5.85
CA ALA A 65 -6.64 1.84 6.70
C ALA A 65 -6.51 3.36 6.67
N VAL A 66 -7.64 4.05 6.56
CA VAL A 66 -7.74 5.51 6.54
C VAL A 66 -8.90 5.95 7.43
N ARG A 67 -8.78 7.14 8.01
CA ARG A 67 -9.90 7.76 8.73
C ARG A 67 -10.70 8.64 7.78
N VAL A 68 -12.02 8.54 7.88
CA VAL A 68 -12.93 9.43 7.17
C VAL A 68 -12.69 10.87 7.64
N GLY A 69 -12.45 11.77 6.71
CA GLY A 69 -12.27 13.20 6.92
C GLY A 69 -13.60 13.93 7.13
N GLU A 70 -13.51 15.26 7.16
CA GLU A 70 -14.71 16.10 7.15
C GLU A 70 -15.53 15.88 5.88
N ASN A 71 -16.85 16.03 6.00
CA ASN A 71 -17.83 15.77 4.93
C ASN A 71 -17.87 14.33 4.40
N GLY A 72 -17.33 13.35 5.14
CA GLY A 72 -17.37 11.96 4.70
C GLY A 72 -16.35 11.62 3.61
N SER A 73 -15.40 12.52 3.33
CA SER A 73 -14.33 12.28 2.35
C SER A 73 -13.28 11.30 2.90
N PHE A 74 -12.62 10.56 2.02
CA PHE A 74 -11.41 9.82 2.35
C PHE A 74 -10.39 9.92 1.21
N ASP A 75 -9.12 9.95 1.58
CA ASP A 75 -7.98 9.94 0.67
C ASP A 75 -6.97 8.91 1.17
N VAL A 76 -6.62 7.97 0.31
CA VAL A 76 -5.65 6.94 0.65
C VAL A 76 -4.58 6.86 -0.42
N THR A 77 -3.33 6.91 0.03
CA THR A 77 -2.17 6.71 -0.82
C THR A 77 -1.72 5.26 -0.74
N PHE A 78 -1.63 4.62 -1.89
CA PHE A 78 -1.09 3.28 -2.09
C PHE A 78 0.32 3.36 -2.69
N ASP A 79 1.15 2.39 -2.32
CA ASP A 79 2.38 2.12 -3.03
C ASP A 79 2.15 0.89 -3.90
N LEU A 80 2.03 1.11 -5.21
CA LEU A 80 1.80 0.09 -6.21
C LEU A 80 3.04 -0.15 -7.10
N SER A 81 4.18 0.46 -6.76
CA SER A 81 5.42 0.41 -7.54
C SER A 81 5.94 -1.02 -7.74
N GLU A 82 5.76 -1.91 -6.76
CA GLU A 82 6.13 -3.32 -6.87
C GLU A 82 5.32 -4.07 -7.96
N MET A 83 4.11 -3.58 -8.27
CA MET A 83 3.27 -4.15 -9.32
C MET A 83 3.62 -3.63 -10.72
N ALA A 84 4.45 -2.60 -10.85
CA ALA A 84 4.83 -2.02 -12.13
C ALA A 84 5.48 -3.04 -13.08
N GLN A 85 6.17 -4.03 -12.50
CA GLN A 85 6.86 -5.11 -13.20
C GLN A 85 5.95 -6.30 -13.53
N LEU A 86 4.75 -6.34 -12.95
CA LEU A 86 3.78 -7.40 -13.18
C LEU A 86 2.92 -7.08 -14.40
N ARG A 87 2.31 -8.12 -14.98
CA ARG A 87 1.33 -7.95 -16.05
C ARG A 87 0.11 -7.18 -15.53
N GLY A 88 -0.19 -6.04 -16.15
CA GLY A 88 -1.38 -5.23 -15.85
C GLY A 88 -2.69 -5.93 -16.19
N GLY A 89 -3.81 -5.39 -15.72
CA GLY A 89 -5.12 -5.98 -15.97
C GLY A 89 -6.18 -5.69 -14.90
N PRO A 90 -7.27 -6.48 -14.86
CA PRO A 90 -8.40 -6.21 -13.98
C PRO A 90 -8.04 -6.45 -12.52
N VAL A 91 -8.48 -5.52 -11.68
CA VAL A 91 -8.37 -5.56 -10.22
C VAL A 91 -9.73 -5.20 -9.62
N GLN A 92 -9.91 -5.53 -8.35
CA GLN A 92 -11.09 -5.17 -7.58
C GLN A 92 -10.68 -4.26 -6.42
N VAL A 93 -11.29 -3.08 -6.36
CA VAL A 93 -11.14 -2.16 -5.23
C VAL A 93 -12.34 -2.32 -4.31
N SER A 94 -12.09 -2.43 -3.02
CA SER A 94 -13.14 -2.62 -2.01
C SER A 94 -12.91 -1.69 -0.83
N VAL A 95 -13.96 -0.98 -0.43
CA VAL A 95 -14.01 -0.24 0.84
C VAL A 95 -14.62 -1.16 1.88
N ARG A 96 -13.99 -1.24 3.03
CA ARG A 96 -14.32 -2.16 4.12
C ARG A 96 -14.46 -1.41 5.43
N ARG A 97 -15.33 -1.91 6.28
CA ARG A 97 -15.48 -1.48 7.67
C ARG A 97 -15.55 -2.71 8.55
N ASP A 98 -14.83 -2.72 9.67
CA ASP A 98 -14.82 -3.87 10.60
C ASP A 98 -14.55 -5.20 9.88
N GLN A 99 -13.62 -5.16 8.91
CA GLN A 99 -13.25 -6.27 8.02
C GLN A 99 -14.34 -6.78 7.06
N GLN A 100 -15.51 -6.13 6.96
CA GLN A 100 -16.56 -6.46 5.99
C GLN A 100 -16.53 -5.49 4.79
N PRO A 101 -16.62 -5.98 3.54
CA PRO A 101 -16.76 -5.10 2.38
C PRO A 101 -18.13 -4.43 2.40
N ILE A 102 -18.13 -3.11 2.21
CA ILE A 102 -19.33 -2.26 2.19
C ILE A 102 -19.55 -1.59 0.83
N TYR A 103 -18.49 -1.55 0.00
CA TYR A 103 -18.49 -1.08 -1.37
C TYR A 103 -17.41 -1.87 -2.13
N GLU A 104 -17.70 -2.26 -3.37
CA GLU A 104 -16.76 -2.95 -4.25
C GLU A 104 -16.93 -2.42 -5.68
N GLU A 105 -15.82 -2.21 -6.36
CA GLU A 105 -15.78 -1.71 -7.73
C GLU A 105 -14.66 -2.41 -8.51
N ASN A 106 -14.88 -2.62 -9.80
CA ASN A 106 -13.85 -3.12 -10.69
C ASN A 106 -12.99 -1.94 -11.16
N ALA A 107 -11.68 -2.20 -11.25
CA ALA A 107 -10.74 -1.23 -11.77
C ALA A 107 -9.75 -1.93 -12.69
N THR A 108 -9.01 -1.12 -13.44
CA THR A 108 -7.91 -1.59 -14.27
C THR A 108 -6.58 -1.09 -13.72
N LEU A 109 -5.68 -2.02 -13.39
CA LEU A 109 -4.30 -1.69 -13.01
C LEU A 109 -3.44 -1.55 -14.26
N VAL A 110 -2.81 -0.39 -14.37
CA VAL A 110 -1.94 0.03 -15.47
C VAL A 110 -0.50 -0.17 -15.05
N THR A 111 0.24 -1.00 -15.80
CA THR A 111 1.64 -1.36 -15.52
C THR A 111 2.50 -1.22 -16.77
N TYR A 112 3.82 -1.42 -16.67
CA TYR A 112 4.70 -1.42 -17.84
C TYR A 112 4.41 -2.59 -18.79
N ASP A 113 4.07 -3.76 -18.24
CA ASP A 113 3.76 -4.98 -18.98
C ASP A 113 2.26 -5.11 -19.26
N MET A 114 1.66 -4.03 -19.78
CA MET A 114 0.26 -4.01 -20.22
C MET A 114 0.14 -4.59 -21.65
N PRO A 115 -0.93 -5.32 -22.02
CA PRO A 115 -1.04 -5.87 -23.36
C PRO A 115 -0.95 -4.78 -24.43
N GLU A 116 -0.31 -5.07 -25.56
CA GLU A 116 0.03 -4.05 -26.58
C GLU A 116 -1.18 -3.34 -27.22
N ASN A 117 -2.40 -3.87 -27.03
CA ASN A 117 -3.64 -3.23 -27.49
C ASN A 117 -4.27 -2.28 -26.44
N SER A 118 -3.65 -2.12 -25.26
CA SER A 118 -4.11 -1.18 -24.24
C SER A 118 -3.68 0.24 -24.57
N THR A 119 -4.61 1.19 -24.44
CA THR A 119 -4.32 2.63 -24.51
C THR A 119 -3.91 3.22 -23.17
N LEU A 120 -3.91 2.40 -22.12
CA LEU A 120 -3.50 2.74 -20.77
C LEU A 120 -1.99 2.50 -20.65
N THR A 121 -1.24 3.52 -20.27
CA THR A 121 0.21 3.45 -20.07
C THR A 121 0.52 4.24 -18.81
N PRO A 122 1.27 3.68 -17.85
CA PRO A 122 1.51 4.37 -16.61
C PRO A 122 2.48 5.53 -16.87
N ASP A 123 2.16 6.72 -16.35
CA ASP A 123 3.05 7.89 -16.42
C ASP A 123 4.11 7.79 -15.31
N ILE A 124 5.10 6.89 -15.48
CA ILE A 124 6.24 6.76 -14.56
C ILE A 124 7.25 7.89 -14.83
N ARG A 125 6.85 9.15 -14.60
CA ARG A 125 7.75 10.30 -14.77
C ARG A 125 8.33 10.84 -13.47
N ASP A 126 8.35 10.09 -12.38
CA ASP A 126 9.11 10.53 -11.20
C ASP A 126 9.39 9.40 -10.19
N ALA A 127 9.78 8.21 -10.65
CA ALA A 127 10.55 7.30 -9.79
C ALA A 127 11.97 7.87 -9.62
N ALA A 128 12.07 9.11 -9.12
CA ALA A 128 13.30 9.72 -8.72
C ALA A 128 13.94 8.81 -7.69
N THR A 129 15.18 8.44 -7.98
CA THR A 129 16.10 7.80 -7.05
C THR A 129 16.03 8.51 -5.70
N ALA A 130 15.28 7.95 -4.74
CA ALA A 130 15.42 8.30 -3.35
C ALA A 130 16.76 7.71 -2.89
N GLU A 131 17.85 8.43 -3.19
CA GLU A 131 19.07 8.30 -2.43
C GLU A 131 18.70 8.58 -0.98
N THR A 132 18.59 7.51 -0.18
CA THR A 132 18.45 7.61 1.26
C THR A 132 19.78 8.12 1.82
N THR A 133 20.01 9.43 1.70
CA THR A 133 20.98 10.14 2.53
C THR A 133 20.36 10.28 3.92
N SER A 134 20.71 9.33 4.78
CA SER A 134 20.55 9.49 6.22
C SER A 134 21.52 10.54 6.72
N ALA A 135 21.10 11.81 6.73
CA ALA A 135 21.80 12.87 7.46
C ALA A 135 21.45 12.75 8.95
N SER A 136 22.19 11.93 9.69
CA SER A 136 22.25 12.04 11.15
C SER A 136 23.19 13.19 11.51
N THR A 137 22.61 14.34 11.85
CA THR A 137 23.32 15.45 12.50
C THR A 137 23.53 15.09 13.96
N ALA A 138 24.66 14.44 14.29
CA ALA A 138 25.10 14.30 15.67
C ALA A 138 26.12 15.39 15.99
N THR A 139 25.64 16.47 16.62
CA THR A 139 26.50 17.38 17.39
C THR A 139 27.00 16.61 18.61
N THR A 140 28.26 16.17 18.59
CA THR A 140 28.97 15.70 19.79
C THR A 140 30.14 16.63 20.03
N ALA A 141 29.97 17.57 20.96
CA ALA A 141 31.08 18.22 21.63
C ALA A 141 31.18 17.67 23.05
N ASP A 142 32.24 16.87 23.24
CA ASP A 142 33.01 16.65 24.48
C ASP A 142 32.35 15.93 25.67
N ALA A 143 32.70 14.65 25.88
CA ALA A 143 33.82 14.26 26.76
C ALA A 143 33.70 12.80 27.25
N SER A 144 34.77 12.04 27.00
CA SER A 144 35.17 10.77 27.62
C SER A 144 34.53 9.47 27.13
N SER A 145 35.42 8.66 26.53
CA SER A 145 35.35 7.20 26.37
C SER A 145 34.35 6.70 25.33
N GLY A 146 34.80 6.76 24.08
CA GLY A 146 34.06 6.31 22.90
C GLY A 146 33.78 4.81 22.87
N ILE A 147 32.56 4.50 22.46
CA ILE A 147 32.22 3.59 21.36
C ILE A 147 30.79 3.99 20.98
N ASP A 148 30.69 4.79 19.92
CA ASP A 148 29.44 5.24 19.33
C ASP A 148 29.00 4.16 18.34
N VAL A 149 27.80 3.61 18.51
CA VAL A 149 27.24 2.60 17.60
C VAL A 149 25.88 3.09 17.09
N PRO A 150 25.87 3.67 15.89
CA PRO A 150 24.75 3.55 14.96
C PRO A 150 25.18 2.68 13.77
N GLY A 151 24.39 1.64 13.52
CA GLY A 151 24.77 0.49 12.69
C GLY A 151 25.17 0.80 11.25
N PHE A 152 26.28 0.19 10.84
CA PHE A 152 26.53 -0.30 9.49
C PHE A 152 27.44 -1.52 9.59
N GLY A 153 27.14 -2.53 8.77
CA GLY A 153 28.16 -3.48 8.34
C GLY A 153 28.09 -4.84 9.00
N ALA A 154 27.69 -5.82 8.21
CA ALA A 154 28.17 -7.17 8.37
C ALA A 154 29.71 -7.15 8.38
N GLY A 155 30.30 -7.39 9.55
CA GLY A 155 31.71 -7.68 9.73
C GLY A 155 31.82 -9.08 10.33
N VAL A 156 32.10 -10.06 9.48
CA VAL A 156 32.44 -11.42 9.90
C VAL A 156 33.65 -11.37 10.83
N GLY A 157 33.56 -12.00 11.99
CA GLY A 157 34.66 -12.14 12.94
C GLY A 157 34.42 -13.27 13.92
N VAL A 158 34.63 -14.50 13.47
CA VAL A 158 34.65 -15.69 14.32
C VAL A 158 35.80 -15.59 15.32
N ALA A 159 35.51 -15.68 16.62
CA ALA A 159 36.45 -16.18 17.62
C ALA A 159 35.69 -16.83 18.78
N ALA A 160 35.92 -18.12 18.95
CA ALA A 160 35.41 -18.95 20.03
C ALA A 160 36.08 -18.64 21.38
N LEU A 161 35.60 -19.34 22.41
CA LEU A 161 36.31 -19.72 23.65
C LEU A 161 36.06 -18.83 24.90
N LEU A 162 35.18 -19.26 25.82
CA LEU A 162 35.58 -19.89 27.09
C LEU A 162 34.42 -20.09 28.09
N VAL A 163 34.52 -21.25 28.75
CA VAL A 163 33.72 -21.91 29.79
C VAL A 163 33.60 -21.12 31.10
N ALA A 164 32.43 -21.15 31.75
CA ALA A 164 32.29 -21.44 33.19
C ALA A 164 30.82 -21.66 33.59
N SER A 165 30.53 -22.88 34.05
CA SER A 165 29.26 -23.27 34.68
C SER A 165 29.07 -22.55 36.02
N PHE A 166 27.86 -22.09 36.34
CA PHE A 166 27.44 -22.02 37.74
C PHE A 166 25.99 -22.48 37.94
N VAL A 167 25.89 -23.48 38.79
CA VAL A 167 24.72 -24.16 39.35
C VAL A 167 23.95 -23.22 40.28
N ALA A 168 22.62 -23.27 40.22
CA ALA A 168 21.69 -23.30 41.37
C ALA A 168 20.26 -23.25 40.82
N ALA A 169 19.58 -24.38 40.69
CA ALA A 169 18.72 -25.00 41.71
C ALA A 169 17.27 -24.51 41.59
N ARG A 170 16.40 -25.48 41.32
CA ARG A 170 14.96 -25.36 41.16
C ARG A 170 14.31 -25.02 42.49
N GLY A 171 13.24 -24.24 42.42
CA GLY A 171 12.28 -24.08 43.50
C GLY A 171 10.86 -24.08 42.92
N LEU A 172 10.37 -25.25 42.55
CA LEU A 172 9.08 -25.78 43.02
C LEU A 172 9.10 -27.31 42.92
#